data_AF-A0A8U0V2A6-F1
#
_entry.id   AF-A0A8U0V2A6-F1
#
_cell.length_a   1.000
_cell.length_b   1.000
_cell.length_c   1.000
_cell.angle_alpha   90.00
_cell.angle_beta   90.00
_cell.angle_gamma   90.00
#
_symmetry.space_group_name_H-M   'P 1'
#
loop_
_entity.id
_entity.type
_entity.pdbx_description
1 polymer ?
#
loop_
_entity_poly.entity_id
_entity_poly.type
_entity_poly.pdbx_seq_one_letter_code
_entity_poly.pdbx_strand_id
1 'polypeptide(L)'
;MAAVSVVSTLAIRLLRPAQSCRLRHRPFHLSVVRNEAVVISGRKLAQQIKQEVRQEVEEWVASGNKRPHLSVVLVGENPASHSYVLNKTRAAAEVGINSETIVKPASVSEEELLNLINKLNNDDDVDGLLVQLPLPEHIDERKICNAVSPDKDVDGFHVINVGRMCLDQYSMLPATPWGVWEIIKRTGIPTLGKNVVVAGRSKNVGMPIAMLLHTDGAHERPGGDATVTISHRHTPKEQLKKHTVLADIVVSAAGIPNLITADMIKEGAAVIDVGINRVQDPITAKPKLVGDVDFEGYFIIQVTSSLSTSLKI
;
A
#
# COMPACT_ATOMS: atom_id res chain seq x y z
N MET A 1 -59.26 -21.15 14.05
CA MET A 1 -60.04 -20.96 15.30
C MET A 1 -59.59 -22.06 16.25
N ALA A 2 -59.02 -21.91 17.45
CA ALA A 2 -58.67 -20.85 18.39
C ALA A 2 -57.38 -21.33 19.14
N ALA A 3 -56.34 -20.54 19.50
CA ALA A 3 -56.22 -19.62 20.65
C ALA A 3 -56.70 -20.28 21.98
N VAL A 4 -56.01 -20.41 23.13
CA VAL A 4 -54.99 -19.62 23.86
C VAL A 4 -54.40 -20.47 25.03
N SER A 5 -53.12 -20.21 25.36
CA SER A 5 -52.37 -20.28 26.65
C SER A 5 -53.06 -20.78 27.95
N VAL A 6 -52.34 -21.55 28.78
CA VAL A 6 -52.20 -21.28 30.25
C VAL A 6 -50.83 -21.76 30.77
N VAL A 7 -50.11 -20.80 31.36
CA VAL A 7 -48.91 -20.91 32.19
C VAL A 7 -49.29 -21.40 33.60
N SER A 8 -48.37 -22.11 34.25
CA SER A 8 -48.35 -22.44 35.70
C SER A 8 -49.13 -23.67 36.18
N THR A 9 -48.44 -24.81 36.21
CA THR A 9 -48.54 -25.74 37.34
C THR A 9 -47.21 -25.69 38.09
N LEU A 10 -47.19 -24.78 39.07
CA LEU A 10 -46.10 -24.55 40.00
C LEU A 10 -45.98 -25.75 40.96
N ALA A 11 -44.73 -26.03 41.36
CA ALA A 11 -44.37 -26.50 42.70
C ALA A 11 -45.04 -27.78 43.21
N ILE A 12 -44.32 -28.91 43.13
CA ILE A 12 -43.97 -29.82 44.24
C ILE A 12 -43.05 -30.89 43.64
N ARG A 13 -41.74 -30.68 43.74
CA ARG A 13 -40.69 -31.74 43.73
C ARG A 13 -39.30 -31.19 44.10
N LEU A 14 -39.27 -30.12 44.90
CA LEU A 14 -38.13 -29.81 45.75
C LEU A 14 -38.27 -30.66 47.01
N LEU A 15 -37.40 -31.66 47.15
CA LEU A 15 -36.91 -32.28 48.39
C LEU A 15 -36.47 -33.71 48.09
N ARG A 16 -35.20 -33.90 47.71
CA ARG A 16 -34.39 -35.10 48.01
C ARG A 16 -32.90 -34.73 47.97
N PRO A 17 -32.07 -35.38 48.79
CA PRO A 17 -30.88 -34.77 49.38
C PRO A 17 -29.67 -34.80 48.46
N ALA A 18 -28.78 -33.82 48.68
CA ALA A 18 -27.47 -33.70 48.05
C ALA A 18 -26.63 -34.97 48.29
N GLN A 19 -26.24 -35.63 47.20
CA GLN A 19 -25.14 -36.60 47.20
C GLN A 19 -23.90 -35.92 46.62
N SER A 20 -22.78 -36.06 47.33
CA SER A 20 -21.49 -35.46 47.03
C SER A 20 -20.91 -36.01 45.72
N CYS A 21 -21.11 -35.27 44.64
CA CYS A 21 -20.41 -35.53 43.38
C CYS A 21 -19.04 -34.86 43.45
N ARG A 22 -17.98 -35.68 43.56
CA ARG A 22 -16.58 -35.22 43.55
C ARG A 22 -16.34 -34.34 42.32
N LEU A 23 -15.94 -33.10 42.54
CA LEU A 23 -15.42 -32.20 41.52
C LEU A 23 -14.22 -32.87 40.85
N ARG A 24 -14.43 -33.47 39.68
CA ARG A 24 -13.33 -33.77 38.76
C ARG A 24 -12.90 -32.43 38.18
N HIS A 25 -11.76 -31.91 38.62
CA HIS A 25 -11.03 -30.89 37.88
C HIS A 25 -10.73 -31.45 36.48
N ARG A 26 -11.57 -31.09 35.51
CA ARG A 26 -11.13 -31.08 34.12
C ARG A 26 -10.19 -29.88 34.04
N PRO A 27 -8.91 -30.05 33.68
CA PRO A 27 -8.11 -28.90 33.34
C PRO A 27 -8.84 -28.22 32.19
N PHE A 28 -9.22 -26.95 32.38
CA PHE A 28 -9.57 -26.10 31.27
C PHE A 28 -8.34 -26.16 30.35
N HIS A 29 -8.47 -26.88 29.25
CA HIS A 29 -7.56 -26.73 28.14
C HIS A 29 -7.83 -25.30 27.67
N LEU A 30 -7.08 -24.34 28.21
CA LEU A 30 -6.87 -23.07 27.54
C LEU A 30 -6.32 -23.48 26.18
N SER A 31 -7.19 -23.47 25.16
CA SER A 31 -6.74 -23.34 23.81
C SER A 31 -5.92 -22.06 23.82
N VAL A 32 -4.60 -22.20 23.82
CA VAL A 32 -3.71 -21.10 23.50
C VAL A 32 -4.25 -20.56 22.18
N VAL A 33 -4.92 -19.41 22.22
CA VAL A 33 -5.26 -18.68 21.01
C VAL A 33 -3.89 -18.40 20.41
N ARG A 34 -3.55 -19.10 19.33
CA ARG A 34 -2.33 -18.78 18.61
C ARG A 34 -2.56 -17.38 18.07
N ASN A 35 -1.83 -16.40 18.62
CA ASN A 35 -1.78 -15.03 18.12
C ASN A 35 -1.03 -15.03 16.78
N GLU A 36 -1.59 -15.69 15.76
CA GLU A 36 -1.06 -15.66 14.40
C GLU A 36 -1.45 -14.32 13.76
N ALA A 37 -0.49 -13.67 13.10
CA ALA A 37 -0.76 -12.41 12.40
C ALA A 37 -1.76 -12.62 11.25
N VAL A 38 -2.63 -11.63 11.05
CA VAL A 38 -3.55 -11.62 9.90
C VAL A 38 -2.77 -11.20 8.66
N VAL A 39 -2.65 -12.10 7.67
CA VAL A 39 -2.03 -11.77 6.39
C VAL A 39 -3.00 -10.98 5.52
N ILE A 40 -2.66 -9.72 5.21
CA ILE A 40 -3.49 -8.87 4.35
C ILE A 40 -3.21 -9.20 2.88
N SER A 41 -4.26 -9.61 2.17
CA SER A 41 -4.14 -9.86 0.74
C SER A 41 -4.24 -8.55 -0.06
N GLY A 42 -3.08 -7.96 -0.38
CA GLY A 42 -3.00 -6.81 -1.30
C GLY A 42 -3.62 -7.11 -2.67
N ARG A 43 -3.63 -8.38 -3.11
CA ARG A 43 -4.32 -8.79 -4.34
C ARG A 43 -5.83 -8.65 -4.25
N LYS A 44 -6.45 -9.05 -3.13
CA LYS A 44 -7.90 -8.92 -2.93
C LYS A 44 -8.31 -7.45 -2.86
N LEU A 45 -7.57 -6.64 -2.11
CA LEU A 45 -7.81 -5.19 -2.03
C LEU A 45 -7.66 -4.52 -3.41
N ALA A 46 -6.63 -4.87 -4.19
CA ALA A 46 -6.44 -4.36 -5.54
C ALA A 46 -7.61 -4.74 -6.47
N GLN A 47 -8.16 -5.94 -6.34
CA GLN A 47 -9.33 -6.37 -7.11
C GLN A 47 -10.58 -5.55 -6.75
N GLN A 48 -10.80 -5.25 -5.47
CA GLN A 48 -11.90 -4.39 -5.03
C GLN A 48 -11.77 -2.98 -5.62
N ILE A 49 -10.59 -2.36 -5.50
CA ILE A 49 -10.33 -1.04 -6.06
C ILE A 49 -10.54 -1.03 -7.58
N LYS A 50 -10.06 -2.02 -8.31
CA LYS A 50 -10.28 -2.10 -9.76
C LYS A 50 -11.76 -2.24 -10.13
N GLN A 51 -12.56 -2.93 -9.31
CA GLN A 51 -14.00 -3.03 -9.55
C GLN A 51 -14.70 -1.68 -9.35
N GLU A 52 -14.32 -0.94 -8.30
CA GLU A 52 -14.79 0.42 -8.01
C GLU A 52 -14.43 1.36 -9.19
N VAL A 53 -13.14 1.41 -9.57
CA VAL A 53 -12.65 2.26 -10.68
C VAL A 53 -13.33 1.90 -12.00
N ARG A 54 -13.51 0.60 -12.29
CA ARG A 54 -14.21 0.17 -13.50
C ARG A 54 -15.63 0.71 -13.57
N GLN A 55 -16.36 0.65 -12.45
CA GLN A 55 -17.72 1.17 -12.38
C GLN A 55 -17.73 2.68 -12.62
N GLU A 56 -16.81 3.43 -11.99
CA GLU A 56 -16.67 4.87 -12.19
C GLU A 56 -16.36 5.24 -13.65
N VAL A 57 -15.47 4.49 -14.31
CA VAL A 57 -15.14 4.69 -15.73
C VAL A 57 -16.33 4.38 -16.64
N GLU A 58 -17.09 3.31 -16.35
CA GLU A 58 -18.30 2.96 -17.10
C GLU A 58 -19.37 4.06 -16.97
N GLU A 59 -19.59 4.60 -15.77
CA GLU A 59 -20.53 5.71 -15.50
C GLU A 59 -20.07 7.03 -16.17
N TRP A 60 -18.77 7.32 -16.12
CA TRP A 60 -18.16 8.49 -16.78
C TRP A 60 -18.36 8.48 -18.29
N VAL A 61 -18.14 7.33 -18.93
CA VAL A 61 -18.34 7.18 -20.38
C VAL A 61 -19.83 7.18 -20.73
N ALA A 62 -20.68 6.54 -19.92
CA ALA A 62 -22.12 6.51 -20.13
C ALA A 62 -22.77 7.91 -20.03
N SER A 63 -22.18 8.82 -19.25
CA SER A 63 -22.59 10.23 -19.17
C SER A 63 -22.12 11.11 -20.34
N GLY A 64 -21.48 10.51 -21.36
CA GLY A 64 -21.11 11.17 -22.61
C GLY A 64 -19.70 11.75 -22.64
N ASN A 65 -18.90 11.53 -21.61
CA ASN A 65 -17.52 12.00 -21.56
C ASN A 65 -16.57 11.06 -22.34
N LYS A 66 -15.42 11.61 -22.77
CA LYS A 66 -14.33 10.83 -23.39
C LYS A 66 -13.83 9.78 -22.40
N ARG A 67 -13.56 8.57 -22.90
CA ARG A 67 -12.89 7.51 -22.12
C ARG A 67 -11.50 7.99 -21.68
N PRO A 68 -11.11 7.82 -20.40
CA PRO A 68 -9.79 8.22 -19.94
C PRO A 68 -8.65 7.52 -20.67
N HIS A 69 -7.54 8.22 -20.85
CA HIS A 69 -6.32 7.76 -21.53
C HIS A 69 -5.08 7.95 -20.67
N LEU A 70 -4.34 6.87 -20.46
CA LEU A 70 -3.05 6.84 -19.77
C LEU A 70 -1.88 6.60 -20.74
N SER A 71 -0.98 7.57 -20.87
CA SER A 71 0.27 7.40 -21.63
C SER A 71 1.43 7.08 -20.69
N VAL A 72 2.15 6.00 -20.99
CA VAL A 72 3.31 5.55 -20.21
C VAL A 72 4.58 5.65 -21.05
N VAL A 73 5.55 6.44 -20.60
CA VAL A 73 6.87 6.52 -21.24
C VAL A 73 7.84 5.55 -20.57
N LEU A 74 8.44 4.65 -21.35
CA LEU A 74 9.42 3.68 -20.89
C LEU A 74 10.76 3.91 -21.60
N VAL A 75 11.83 4.12 -20.84
CA VAL A 75 13.18 4.32 -21.37
C VAL A 75 14.07 3.12 -21.06
N GLY A 76 14.68 2.54 -22.09
CA GLY A 76 15.61 1.43 -21.98
C GLY A 76 14.96 0.06 -21.77
N GLU A 77 15.80 -0.93 -21.42
CA GLU A 77 15.44 -2.35 -21.46
C GLU A 77 15.42 -3.04 -20.10
N ASN A 78 15.22 -2.27 -19.02
CA ASN A 78 15.19 -2.85 -17.67
C ASN A 78 14.01 -3.84 -17.54
N PRO A 79 14.27 -5.15 -17.31
CA PRO A 79 13.20 -6.16 -17.28
C PRO A 79 12.17 -5.93 -16.16
N ALA A 80 12.58 -5.31 -15.04
CA ALA A 80 11.66 -4.97 -13.97
C ALA A 80 10.70 -3.84 -14.42
N SER A 81 11.23 -2.80 -15.06
CA SER A 81 10.45 -1.68 -15.59
C SER A 81 9.42 -2.15 -16.63
N HIS A 82 9.83 -3.02 -17.56
CA HIS A 82 8.93 -3.64 -18.54
C HIS A 82 7.77 -4.39 -17.88
N SER A 83 8.07 -5.22 -16.87
CA SER A 83 7.04 -5.97 -16.12
C SER A 83 6.07 -5.03 -15.39
N TYR A 84 6.57 -3.97 -14.76
CA TYR A 84 5.72 -2.98 -14.09
C TYR A 84 4.82 -2.23 -15.06
N VAL A 85 5.35 -1.77 -16.19
CA VAL A 85 4.58 -1.06 -17.22
C VAL A 85 3.51 -1.98 -17.80
N LEU A 86 3.85 -3.24 -18.09
CA LEU A 86 2.88 -4.23 -18.58
C LEU A 86 1.74 -4.47 -17.58
N ASN A 87 2.04 -4.52 -16.28
CA ASN A 87 1.01 -4.67 -15.27
C ASN A 87 0.10 -3.43 -15.20
N LYS A 88 0.65 -2.23 -15.36
CA LYS A 88 -0.14 -0.98 -15.40
C LYS A 88 -1.10 -0.95 -16.58
N THR A 89 -0.61 -1.22 -17.80
CA THR A 89 -1.45 -1.19 -19.01
C THR A 89 -2.51 -2.30 -19.01
N ARG A 90 -2.19 -3.49 -18.48
CA ARG A 90 -3.19 -4.55 -18.25
C ARG A 90 -4.27 -4.12 -17.27
N ALA A 91 -3.88 -3.46 -16.19
CA ALA A 91 -4.84 -2.99 -15.19
C ALA A 91 -5.72 -1.87 -15.76
N ALA A 92 -5.15 -0.94 -16.53
CA ALA A 92 -5.89 0.11 -17.24
C ALA A 92 -6.95 -0.51 -18.17
N ALA A 93 -6.55 -1.49 -18.99
CA ALA A 93 -7.47 -2.21 -19.86
C ALA A 93 -8.58 -2.96 -19.08
N GLU A 94 -8.26 -3.55 -17.93
CA GLU A 94 -9.23 -4.27 -17.08
C GLU A 94 -10.34 -3.35 -16.53
N VAL A 95 -9.99 -2.09 -16.24
CA VAL A 95 -10.94 -1.06 -15.74
C VAL A 95 -11.54 -0.19 -16.84
N GLY A 96 -11.21 -0.45 -18.10
CA GLY A 96 -11.77 0.30 -19.24
C GLY A 96 -11.07 1.63 -19.51
N ILE A 97 -9.84 1.82 -19.07
CA ILE A 97 -9.01 2.98 -19.41
C ILE A 97 -8.19 2.66 -20.66
N ASN A 98 -8.13 3.59 -21.61
CA ASN A 98 -7.22 3.47 -22.76
C ASN A 98 -5.80 3.66 -22.28
N SER A 99 -4.84 2.91 -22.84
CA SER A 99 -3.44 3.11 -22.50
C SER A 99 -2.52 2.88 -23.68
N GLU A 100 -1.47 3.68 -23.76
CA GLU A 100 -0.34 3.46 -24.67
C GLU A 100 0.98 3.37 -23.90
N THR A 101 1.91 2.59 -24.45
CA THR A 101 3.29 2.55 -23.96
C THR A 101 4.21 3.09 -25.05
N ILE A 102 4.87 4.21 -24.77
CA ILE A 102 5.84 4.82 -25.66
C ILE A 102 7.23 4.39 -25.20
N VAL A 103 7.85 3.48 -25.96
CA VAL A 103 9.19 2.97 -25.66
C VAL A 103 10.25 3.83 -26.35
N LYS A 104 11.26 4.23 -25.58
CA LYS A 104 12.45 4.95 -26.07
C LYS A 104 13.72 4.15 -25.74
N PRO A 105 14.74 4.19 -26.61
CA PRO A 105 16.00 3.51 -26.34
C PRO A 105 16.70 4.15 -25.12
N ALA A 106 17.55 3.39 -24.44
CA ALA A 106 18.36 3.91 -23.33
C ALA A 106 19.29 5.05 -23.75
N SER A 107 19.55 5.23 -25.05
CA SER A 107 20.38 6.30 -25.60
C SER A 107 19.62 7.60 -25.89
N VAL A 108 18.30 7.66 -25.63
CA VAL A 108 17.49 8.87 -25.85
C VAL A 108 18.09 10.04 -25.06
N SER A 109 18.16 11.21 -25.68
CA SER A 109 18.63 12.41 -25.00
C SER A 109 17.56 12.96 -24.04
N GLU A 110 18.00 13.71 -23.03
CA GLU A 110 17.08 14.41 -22.13
C GLU A 110 16.17 15.39 -22.88
N GLU A 111 16.70 16.09 -23.90
CA GLU A 111 15.93 17.03 -24.73
C GLU A 111 14.81 16.33 -25.51
N GLU A 112 15.12 15.20 -26.16
CA GLU A 112 14.11 14.41 -26.87
C GLU A 112 13.01 13.91 -25.93
N LEU A 113 13.37 13.52 -24.71
CA LEU A 113 12.41 13.07 -23.70
C LEU A 113 11.52 14.22 -23.21
N LEU A 114 12.11 15.41 -22.97
CA LEU A 114 11.36 16.62 -22.61
C LEU A 114 10.40 17.06 -23.73
N ASN A 115 10.83 16.99 -24.99
CA ASN A 115 9.99 17.30 -26.14
C ASN A 115 8.81 16.33 -26.26
N LEU A 116 9.04 15.03 -26.01
CA LEU A 116 7.96 14.04 -25.95
C LEU A 116 6.96 14.35 -24.84
N ILE A 117 7.44 14.65 -23.63
CA ILE A 117 6.59 15.01 -22.49
C ILE A 117 5.78 16.26 -22.81
N ASN A 118 6.39 17.28 -23.39
CA ASN A 118 5.68 18.49 -23.81
C ASN A 118 4.59 18.18 -24.85
N LYS A 119 4.85 17.28 -25.81
CA LYS A 119 3.81 16.84 -26.75
C LYS A 119 2.62 16.22 -26.02
N LEU A 120 2.86 15.29 -25.09
CA LEU A 120 1.81 14.58 -24.34
C LEU A 120 1.07 15.50 -23.37
N ASN A 121 1.75 16.49 -22.79
CA ASN A 121 1.10 17.51 -21.96
C ASN A 121 0.06 18.32 -22.75
N ASN A 122 0.38 18.67 -24.00
CA ASN A 122 -0.50 19.46 -24.87
C ASN A 122 -1.50 18.61 -25.68
N ASP A 123 -1.52 17.29 -25.46
CA ASP A 123 -2.46 16.39 -26.13
C ASP A 123 -3.72 16.23 -25.27
N ASP A 124 -4.84 16.82 -25.71
CA ASP A 124 -6.13 16.75 -25.01
C ASP A 124 -6.71 15.31 -24.98
N ASP A 125 -6.19 14.40 -25.81
CA ASP A 125 -6.54 13.00 -25.75
C ASP A 125 -5.85 12.26 -24.61
N VAL A 126 -4.80 12.82 -23.98
CA VAL A 126 -4.06 12.23 -22.86
C VAL A 126 -4.50 12.85 -21.54
N ASP A 127 -5.04 12.03 -20.63
CA ASP A 127 -5.53 12.49 -19.31
C ASP A 127 -4.53 12.22 -18.18
N GLY A 128 -3.74 11.14 -18.32
CA GLY A 128 -2.68 10.78 -17.37
C GLY A 128 -1.36 10.49 -18.09
N LEU A 129 -0.27 10.99 -17.54
CA LEU A 129 1.09 10.81 -18.04
C LEU A 129 2.02 10.36 -16.92
N LEU A 130 2.77 9.28 -17.17
CA LEU A 130 3.87 8.89 -16.29
C LEU A 130 5.11 8.47 -17.07
N VAL A 131 6.26 8.74 -16.47
CA VAL A 131 7.58 8.30 -16.97
C VAL A 131 8.11 7.23 -16.03
N GLN A 132 8.32 6.02 -16.55
CA GLN A 132 8.76 4.89 -15.75
C GLN A 132 10.22 5.05 -15.30
N LEU A 133 10.41 5.13 -13.97
CA LEU A 133 11.73 5.17 -13.33
C LEU A 133 12.27 3.75 -13.02
N PRO A 134 13.60 3.58 -12.86
CA PRO A 134 14.64 4.61 -13.02
C PRO A 134 14.94 4.92 -14.49
N LEU A 135 15.45 6.13 -14.75
CA LEU A 135 15.97 6.54 -16.05
C LEU A 135 17.48 6.25 -16.17
N PRO A 136 18.05 6.24 -17.39
CA PRO A 136 19.49 6.20 -17.60
C PRO A 136 20.22 7.34 -16.86
N GLU A 137 21.46 7.09 -16.40
CA GLU A 137 22.22 8.02 -15.55
C GLU A 137 22.49 9.39 -16.20
N HIS A 138 22.47 9.50 -17.53
CA HIS A 138 22.71 10.76 -18.24
C HIS A 138 21.46 11.66 -18.29
N ILE A 139 20.33 11.25 -17.72
CA ILE A 139 19.08 12.02 -17.69
C ILE A 139 18.75 12.42 -16.24
N ASP A 140 18.44 13.70 -16.02
CA ASP A 140 17.98 14.17 -14.71
C ASP A 140 16.50 13.78 -14.47
N GLU A 141 16.29 12.73 -13.68
CA GLU A 141 14.95 12.26 -13.29
C GLU A 141 14.07 13.36 -12.67
N ARG A 142 14.65 14.28 -11.89
CA ARG A 142 13.88 15.35 -11.24
C ARG A 142 13.40 16.35 -12.27
N LYS A 143 14.24 16.70 -13.24
CA LYS A 143 13.85 17.58 -14.35
C LYS A 143 12.74 16.94 -15.19
N ILE A 144 12.84 15.65 -15.47
CA ILE A 144 11.81 14.89 -16.19
C ILE A 144 10.48 14.84 -15.42
N CYS A 145 10.49 14.52 -14.13
CA CYS A 145 9.26 14.50 -13.32
C CYS A 145 8.60 15.89 -13.24
N ASN A 146 9.39 16.96 -13.19
CA ASN A 146 8.88 18.34 -13.17
C ASN A 146 8.45 18.86 -14.56
N ALA A 147 8.67 18.11 -15.63
CA ALA A 147 8.20 18.47 -16.96
C ALA A 147 6.79 17.92 -17.25
N VAL A 148 6.36 16.88 -16.53
CA VAL A 148 5.00 16.33 -16.63
C VAL A 148 4.01 17.36 -16.09
N SER A 149 2.93 17.65 -16.82
CA SER A 149 1.93 18.62 -16.36
C SER A 149 1.34 18.18 -15.01
N PRO A 150 1.21 19.07 -13.99
CA PRO A 150 0.76 18.68 -12.66
C PRO A 150 -0.61 18.00 -12.61
N ASP A 151 -1.52 18.39 -13.51
CA ASP A 151 -2.87 17.84 -13.68
C ASP A 151 -2.86 16.44 -14.33
N LYS A 152 -1.81 16.11 -15.10
CA LYS A 152 -1.63 14.80 -15.74
C LYS A 152 -0.63 13.90 -14.98
N ASP A 153 0.02 14.39 -13.93
CA ASP A 153 1.04 13.67 -13.15
C ASP A 153 0.44 12.61 -12.23
N VAL A 154 0.00 11.49 -12.81
CA VAL A 154 -0.62 10.37 -12.09
C VAL A 154 0.36 9.60 -11.18
N ASP A 155 1.67 9.85 -11.31
CA ASP A 155 2.68 9.33 -10.39
C ASP A 155 2.90 10.24 -9.16
N GLY A 156 2.40 11.48 -9.19
CA GLY A 156 2.49 12.45 -8.09
C GLY A 156 3.91 12.92 -7.80
N PHE A 157 4.80 12.92 -8.79
CA PHE A 157 6.23 13.25 -8.61
C PHE A 157 6.58 14.69 -8.97
N HIS A 158 5.71 15.41 -9.67
CA HIS A 158 5.87 16.82 -9.97
C HIS A 158 5.95 17.62 -8.66
N VAL A 159 6.88 18.58 -8.59
CA VAL A 159 7.12 19.37 -7.37
C VAL A 159 5.86 20.07 -6.84
N ILE A 160 4.95 20.48 -7.72
CA ILE A 160 3.64 21.05 -7.33
C ILE A 160 2.78 20.01 -6.60
N ASN A 161 2.66 18.78 -7.10
CA ASN A 161 1.89 17.73 -6.42
C ASN A 161 2.53 17.34 -5.09
N VAL A 162 3.86 17.20 -5.05
CA VAL A 162 4.60 16.96 -3.81
C VAL A 162 4.40 18.11 -2.81
N GLY A 163 4.47 19.36 -3.27
CA GLY A 163 4.25 20.54 -2.43
C GLY A 163 2.85 20.58 -1.85
N ARG A 164 1.82 20.39 -2.68
CA ARG A 164 0.41 20.33 -2.25
C ARG A 164 0.17 19.19 -1.26
N MET A 165 0.72 18.00 -1.51
CA MET A 165 0.68 16.87 -0.58
C MET A 165 1.30 17.22 0.78
N CYS A 166 2.46 17.88 0.79
CA CYS A 166 3.13 18.32 2.03
C CYS A 166 2.41 19.45 2.78
N LEU A 167 1.49 20.14 2.11
CA LEU A 167 0.65 21.20 2.68
C LEU A 167 -0.78 20.72 2.98
N ASP A 168 -1.01 19.40 2.92
CA ASP A 168 -2.31 18.77 3.16
C ASP A 168 -3.45 19.26 2.25
N GLN A 169 -3.10 19.63 1.02
CA GLN A 169 -4.04 20.03 -0.02
C GLN A 169 -4.30 18.87 -0.99
N TYR A 170 -5.40 18.95 -1.76
CA TYR A 170 -5.65 17.96 -2.80
C TYR A 170 -4.53 17.95 -3.85
N SER A 171 -4.01 16.77 -4.16
CA SER A 171 -2.95 16.55 -5.15
C SER A 171 -3.01 15.12 -5.68
N MET A 172 -2.37 14.85 -6.81
CA MET A 172 -2.09 13.47 -7.22
C MET A 172 -1.12 12.85 -6.21
N LEU A 173 -1.56 11.83 -5.48
CA LEU A 173 -0.73 11.14 -4.50
C LEU A 173 0.12 10.06 -5.18
N PRO A 174 1.39 9.88 -4.80
CA PRO A 174 2.16 8.77 -5.32
C PRO A 174 1.53 7.42 -4.95
N ALA A 175 1.34 6.57 -5.94
CA ALA A 175 0.46 5.40 -5.80
C ALA A 175 0.95 4.35 -4.79
N THR A 176 2.26 4.18 -4.58
CA THR A 176 2.75 3.27 -3.55
C THR A 176 2.41 3.78 -2.14
N PRO A 177 2.74 5.04 -1.79
CA PRO A 177 2.27 5.68 -0.56
C PRO A 177 0.75 5.63 -0.36
N TRP A 178 -0.02 5.98 -1.40
CA TRP A 178 -1.47 5.92 -1.30
C TRP A 178 -1.97 4.48 -1.10
N GLY A 179 -1.31 3.50 -1.73
CA GLY A 179 -1.59 2.08 -1.51
C GLY A 179 -1.38 1.65 -0.09
N VAL A 180 -0.25 2.01 0.53
CA VAL A 180 0.00 1.75 1.95
C VAL A 180 -1.12 2.33 2.82
N TRP A 181 -1.58 3.54 2.51
CA TRP A 181 -2.65 4.16 3.27
C TRP A 181 -4.03 3.51 3.04
N GLU A 182 -4.39 3.14 1.81
CA GLU A 182 -5.61 2.38 1.49
C GLU A 182 -5.65 1.04 2.20
N ILE A 183 -4.51 0.36 2.27
CA ILE A 183 -4.36 -0.89 3.01
C ILE A 183 -4.70 -0.69 4.49
N ILE A 184 -4.11 0.32 5.13
CA ILE A 184 -4.36 0.64 6.54
C ILE A 184 -5.85 0.94 6.76
N LYS A 185 -6.43 1.81 5.94
CA LYS A 185 -7.84 2.22 6.05
C LYS A 185 -8.80 1.05 5.85
N ARG A 186 -8.66 0.31 4.74
CA ARG A 186 -9.58 -0.79 4.36
C ARG A 186 -9.48 -2.00 5.30
N THR A 187 -8.41 -2.11 6.07
CA THR A 187 -8.26 -3.15 7.09
C THR A 187 -8.61 -2.69 8.50
N GLY A 188 -9.04 -1.43 8.67
CA GLY A 188 -9.50 -0.91 9.95
C GLY A 188 -8.39 -0.72 10.98
N ILE A 189 -7.13 -0.59 10.54
CA ILE A 189 -6.00 -0.32 11.43
C ILE A 189 -6.05 1.16 11.82
N PRO A 190 -6.23 1.51 13.11
CA PRO A 190 -6.29 2.90 13.53
C PRO A 190 -4.92 3.58 13.39
N THR A 191 -4.89 4.84 12.98
CA THR A 191 -3.67 5.65 12.86
C THR A 191 -3.62 6.81 13.86
N LEU A 192 -4.78 7.38 14.22
CA LEU A 192 -4.86 8.52 15.13
C LEU A 192 -4.23 8.21 16.48
N GLY A 193 -3.24 9.03 16.86
CA GLY A 193 -2.48 8.91 18.10
C GLY A 193 -1.59 7.66 18.18
N LYS A 194 -1.37 6.94 17.08
CA LYS A 194 -0.53 5.74 17.04
C LYS A 194 0.92 6.07 16.70
N ASN A 195 1.83 5.25 17.21
CA ASN A 195 3.25 5.33 16.87
C ASN A 195 3.50 4.60 15.56
N VAL A 196 4.09 5.29 14.59
CA VAL A 196 4.41 4.74 13.27
C VAL A 196 5.90 4.88 13.03
N VAL A 197 6.55 3.82 12.56
CA VAL A 197 7.93 3.89 12.03
C VAL A 197 7.90 3.66 10.54
N VAL A 198 8.52 4.59 9.79
CA VAL A 198 8.78 4.42 8.35
C VAL A 198 10.27 4.20 8.15
N ALA A 199 10.65 2.98 7.74
CA ALA A 199 12.02 2.63 7.39
C ALA A 199 12.28 2.89 5.91
N GLY A 200 12.76 4.10 5.60
CA GLY A 200 12.96 4.58 4.25
C GLY A 200 12.53 6.04 4.11
N ARG A 201 13.29 6.82 3.32
CA ARG A 201 13.04 8.25 3.09
C ARG A 201 13.11 8.66 1.62
N SER A 202 12.91 7.70 0.72
CA SER A 202 12.89 7.99 -0.71
C SER A 202 11.78 9.00 -1.03
N LYS A 203 11.99 9.83 -2.04
CA LYS A 203 11.04 10.90 -2.39
C LYS A 203 9.73 10.37 -2.98
N ASN A 204 9.77 9.17 -3.55
CA ASN A 204 8.63 8.51 -4.19
C ASN A 204 7.86 7.54 -3.26
N VAL A 205 8.44 7.12 -2.13
CA VAL A 205 7.82 6.13 -1.24
C VAL A 205 7.88 6.55 0.23
N GLY A 206 9.07 6.55 0.83
CA GLY A 206 9.20 6.73 2.28
C GLY A 206 8.73 8.10 2.80
N MET A 207 9.13 9.19 2.13
CA MET A 207 8.73 10.54 2.54
C MET A 207 7.21 10.77 2.40
N PRO A 208 6.56 10.45 1.26
CA PRO A 208 5.11 10.59 1.15
C PRO A 208 4.34 9.71 2.14
N ILE A 209 4.77 8.48 2.41
CA ILE A 209 4.13 7.62 3.45
C ILE A 209 4.16 8.33 4.80
N ALA A 210 5.31 8.86 5.19
CA ALA A 210 5.44 9.60 6.45
C ALA A 210 4.53 10.84 6.48
N MET A 211 4.43 11.56 5.36
CA MET A 211 3.57 12.75 5.24
C MET A 211 2.08 12.41 5.40
N LEU A 212 1.60 11.39 4.68
CA LEU A 212 0.21 10.96 4.73
C LEU A 212 -0.20 10.47 6.12
N LEU A 213 0.70 9.77 6.83
CA LEU A 213 0.37 9.16 8.11
C LEU A 213 0.40 10.15 9.29
N HIS A 214 1.24 11.19 9.27
CA HIS A 214 1.35 12.10 10.43
C HIS A 214 0.44 13.32 10.38
N THR A 215 -0.02 13.71 9.20
CA THR A 215 -0.73 14.98 8.99
C THR A 215 -2.15 14.94 9.57
N ASP A 216 -2.76 16.12 9.71
CA ASP A 216 -4.02 16.32 10.43
C ASP A 216 -5.22 15.74 9.64
N GLY A 217 -6.05 14.94 10.29
CA GLY A 217 -7.27 14.36 9.74
C GLY A 217 -8.34 15.40 9.35
N ALA A 218 -8.25 16.63 9.86
CA ALA A 218 -9.19 17.72 9.61
C ALA A 218 -8.79 18.65 8.44
N HIS A 219 -7.64 18.44 7.82
CA HIS A 219 -7.18 19.24 6.67
C HIS A 219 -7.92 18.90 5.36
N GLU A 220 -7.75 19.75 4.34
CA GLU A 220 -8.39 19.64 3.02
C GLU A 220 -8.23 18.24 2.43
N ARG A 221 -7.01 17.72 2.44
CA ARG A 221 -6.72 16.29 2.27
C ARG A 221 -6.46 15.71 3.67
N PRO A 222 -7.37 14.89 4.23
CA PRO A 222 -7.22 14.31 5.57
C PRO A 222 -5.90 13.54 5.73
N GLY A 223 -5.21 13.65 6.85
CA GLY A 223 -4.06 12.80 7.18
C GLY A 223 -4.43 11.62 8.08
N GLY A 224 -3.40 11.02 8.70
CA GLY A 224 -3.53 9.88 9.60
C GLY A 224 -3.44 10.20 11.09
N ASP A 225 -3.07 11.42 11.49
CA ASP A 225 -2.89 11.85 12.89
C ASP A 225 -1.94 10.96 13.71
N ALA A 226 -0.96 10.32 13.07
CA ALA A 226 -0.02 9.43 13.73
C ALA A 226 1.25 10.17 14.20
N THR A 227 1.89 9.67 15.26
CA THR A 227 3.24 10.07 15.64
C THR A 227 4.24 9.28 14.81
N VAL A 228 4.81 9.90 13.77
CA VAL A 228 5.68 9.21 12.80
C VAL A 228 7.18 9.43 13.10
N THR A 229 7.93 8.33 13.18
CA THR A 229 9.41 8.33 13.17
C THR A 229 9.93 7.88 11.80
N ILE A 230 10.80 8.69 11.19
CA ILE A 230 11.45 8.34 9.92
C ILE A 230 12.86 7.82 10.19
N SER A 231 13.19 6.65 9.65
CA SER A 231 14.54 6.10 9.66
C SER A 231 15.10 5.92 8.25
N HIS A 232 16.43 5.79 8.14
CA HIS A 232 17.12 5.72 6.86
C HIS A 232 18.49 5.04 6.98
N ARG A 233 19.26 4.99 5.89
CA ARG A 233 20.59 4.36 5.79
C ARG A 233 21.66 4.80 6.81
N HIS A 234 21.42 5.84 7.59
CA HIS A 234 22.34 6.31 8.64
C HIS A 234 21.77 6.13 10.06
N THR A 235 20.57 5.58 10.18
CA THR A 235 20.00 5.19 11.46
C THR A 235 20.69 3.89 11.89
N PRO A 236 21.45 3.88 13.01
CA PRO A 236 22.06 2.66 13.51
C PRO A 236 20.98 1.61 13.83
N LYS A 237 21.28 0.33 13.65
CA LYS A 237 20.31 -0.76 13.87
C LYS A 237 19.70 -0.75 15.28
N GLU A 238 20.52 -0.45 16.29
CA GLU A 238 20.05 -0.28 17.68
C GLU A 238 19.02 0.85 17.83
N GLN A 239 19.20 1.96 17.10
CA GLN A 239 18.23 3.07 17.12
C GLN A 239 16.97 2.70 16.35
N LEU A 240 17.09 2.00 15.21
CA LEU A 240 15.93 1.50 14.48
C LEU A 240 15.10 0.56 15.37
N LYS A 241 15.74 -0.38 16.06
CA LYS A 241 15.09 -1.29 17.01
C LYS A 241 14.36 -0.55 18.12
N LYS A 242 15.00 0.44 18.76
CA LYS A 242 14.39 1.24 19.84
C LYS A 242 13.07 1.89 19.46
N HIS A 243 12.91 2.32 18.21
CA HIS A 243 11.67 2.96 17.76
C HIS A 243 10.65 1.93 17.27
N THR A 244 11.09 0.88 16.58
CA THR A 244 10.19 -0.17 16.04
C THR A 244 9.50 -0.98 17.15
N VAL A 245 10.16 -1.23 18.28
CA VAL A 245 9.53 -1.91 19.44
C VAL A 245 8.44 -1.07 20.13
N LEU A 246 8.37 0.23 19.85
CA LEU A 246 7.33 1.14 20.35
C LEU A 246 6.21 1.37 19.34
N ALA A 247 6.39 0.93 18.10
CA ALA A 247 5.51 1.25 16.99
C ALA A 247 4.26 0.36 16.98
N ASP A 248 3.10 0.99 16.83
CA ASP A 248 1.84 0.32 16.48
C ASP A 248 1.82 -0.10 15.01
N ILE A 249 2.51 0.66 14.14
CA ILE A 249 2.64 0.38 12.71
C ILE A 249 4.10 0.53 12.27
N VAL A 250 4.64 -0.48 11.59
CA VAL A 250 5.97 -0.43 10.97
C VAL A 250 5.81 -0.53 9.46
N VAL A 251 6.23 0.49 8.72
CA VAL A 251 6.27 0.47 7.25
C VAL A 251 7.72 0.37 6.81
N SER A 252 8.09 -0.71 6.13
CA SER A 252 9.45 -0.88 5.58
C SER A 252 9.47 -0.62 4.07
N ALA A 253 10.29 0.33 3.66
CA ALA A 253 10.46 0.77 2.27
C ALA A 253 11.94 1.10 1.99
N ALA A 254 12.84 0.25 2.47
CA ALA A 254 14.28 0.44 2.44
C ALA A 254 14.96 -0.33 1.31
N GLY A 255 14.38 -1.44 0.84
CA GLY A 255 15.00 -2.31 -0.16
C GLY A 255 16.19 -3.09 0.43
N ILE A 256 16.03 -3.60 1.65
CA ILE A 256 17.05 -4.38 2.37
C ILE A 256 16.38 -5.63 2.93
N PRO A 257 16.67 -6.83 2.39
CA PRO A 257 16.12 -8.09 2.90
C PRO A 257 16.40 -8.27 4.40
N ASN A 258 15.41 -8.77 5.14
CA ASN A 258 15.51 -9.08 6.58
C ASN A 258 16.01 -7.89 7.43
N LEU A 259 15.70 -6.66 7.02
CA LEU A 259 15.99 -5.46 7.79
C LEU A 259 15.17 -5.43 9.08
N ILE A 260 13.88 -5.76 8.97
CA ILE A 260 12.94 -5.81 10.08
C ILE A 260 12.74 -7.27 10.49
N THR A 261 13.08 -7.57 11.74
CA THR A 261 13.02 -8.91 12.33
C THR A 261 12.02 -8.97 13.48
N ALA A 262 11.58 -10.16 13.87
CA ALA A 262 10.53 -10.35 14.88
C ALA A 262 10.85 -9.67 16.23
N ASP A 263 12.11 -9.65 16.66
CA ASP A 263 12.55 -9.00 17.90
C ASP A 263 12.50 -7.46 17.88
N MET A 264 12.19 -6.88 16.71
CA MET A 264 11.98 -5.45 16.51
C MET A 264 10.49 -5.07 16.52
N ILE A 265 9.58 -6.04 16.51
CA ILE A 265 8.14 -5.82 16.35
C ILE A 265 7.42 -5.99 17.70
N LYS A 266 6.63 -4.99 18.05
CA LYS A 266 5.69 -5.04 19.18
C LYS A 266 4.60 -6.09 18.90
N GLU A 267 4.18 -6.83 19.94
CA GLU A 267 3.00 -7.71 19.84
C GLU A 267 1.75 -6.89 19.46
N GLY A 268 1.03 -7.37 18.44
CA GLY A 268 -0.16 -6.72 17.91
C GLY A 268 0.10 -5.53 16.98
N ALA A 269 1.35 -5.21 16.66
CA ALA A 269 1.67 -4.18 15.68
C ALA A 269 1.28 -4.60 14.25
N ALA A 270 0.88 -3.63 13.44
CA ALA A 270 0.77 -3.80 12.00
C ALA A 270 2.13 -3.62 11.35
N VAL A 271 2.46 -4.46 10.38
CA VAL A 271 3.67 -4.32 9.56
C VAL A 271 3.22 -4.16 8.11
N ILE A 272 3.94 -3.35 7.34
CA ILE A 272 3.65 -3.13 5.92
C ILE A 272 4.99 -3.17 5.19
N ASP A 273 5.19 -4.25 4.43
CA ASP A 273 6.42 -4.48 3.69
C ASP A 273 6.28 -4.00 2.23
N VAL A 274 6.87 -2.84 1.96
CA VAL A 274 6.92 -2.21 0.64
C VAL A 274 8.18 -2.65 -0.12
N GLY A 275 9.13 -3.32 0.56
CA GLY A 275 10.39 -3.78 -0.01
C GLY A 275 10.18 -4.76 -1.17
N ILE A 276 11.01 -4.65 -2.20
CA ILE A 276 11.05 -5.60 -3.32
C ILE A 276 12.51 -5.87 -3.64
N ASN A 277 12.99 -7.02 -3.18
CA ASN A 277 14.37 -7.42 -3.28
C ASN A 277 14.47 -8.71 -4.09
N ARG A 278 15.37 -8.74 -5.08
CA ARG A 278 15.71 -9.98 -5.81
C ARG A 278 16.86 -10.67 -5.08
N VAL A 279 16.58 -11.83 -4.52
CA VAL A 279 17.57 -12.70 -3.88
C VAL A 279 17.67 -14.02 -4.63
N GLN A 280 18.78 -14.73 -4.45
CA GLN A 280 18.90 -16.08 -4.97
C GLN A 280 18.37 -17.07 -3.93
N ASP A 281 17.46 -17.94 -4.34
CA ASP A 281 16.96 -19.00 -3.47
C ASP A 281 18.11 -19.97 -3.13
N PRO A 282 18.45 -20.16 -1.84
CA PRO A 282 19.62 -20.95 -1.45
C PRO A 282 19.47 -22.44 -1.75
N ILE A 283 18.24 -22.93 -1.97
CA ILE A 283 17.95 -24.35 -2.25
C ILE A 283 17.88 -24.58 -3.75
N THR A 284 17.14 -23.73 -4.47
CA THR A 284 16.85 -23.94 -5.90
C THR A 284 17.76 -23.16 -6.83
N ALA A 285 18.59 -22.26 -6.31
CA ALA A 285 19.42 -21.29 -7.04
C ALA A 285 18.64 -20.37 -8.00
N LYS A 286 17.30 -20.37 -7.95
CA LYS A 286 16.44 -19.53 -8.78
C LYS A 286 16.28 -18.13 -8.16
N PRO A 287 16.07 -17.08 -8.97
CA PRO A 287 15.71 -15.77 -8.44
C PRO A 287 14.37 -15.83 -7.70
N LYS A 288 14.34 -15.30 -6.47
CA LYS A 288 13.15 -15.14 -5.62
C LYS A 288 12.97 -13.66 -5.29
N LEU A 289 11.72 -13.21 -5.22
CA LEU A 289 11.39 -11.90 -4.67
C LEU A 289 11.09 -12.04 -3.18
N VAL A 290 11.74 -11.22 -2.37
CA VAL A 290 11.51 -11.09 -0.93
C VAL A 290 11.32 -9.61 -0.59
N GLY A 291 10.61 -9.32 0.49
CA GLY A 291 10.49 -7.95 0.98
C GLY A 291 11.64 -7.57 1.90
N ASP A 292 11.46 -6.52 2.68
CA ASP A 292 12.42 -6.06 3.68
C ASP A 292 12.26 -6.76 5.03
N VAL A 293 11.15 -7.47 5.22
CA VAL A 293 10.75 -8.03 6.50
C VAL A 293 10.98 -9.55 6.53
N ASP A 294 11.53 -10.06 7.63
CA ASP A 294 11.64 -11.51 7.87
C ASP A 294 10.25 -12.11 8.16
N PHE A 295 9.57 -12.53 7.11
CA PHE A 295 8.18 -13.01 7.16
C PHE A 295 8.02 -14.36 7.87
N GLU A 296 9.02 -15.24 7.78
CA GLU A 296 8.93 -16.60 8.34
C GLU A 296 9.08 -16.61 9.87
N GLY A 297 9.57 -15.52 10.46
CA GLY A 297 9.71 -15.34 11.91
C GLY A 297 8.41 -15.22 12.73
N TYR A 298 7.23 -15.24 12.08
CA TYR A 298 5.87 -15.01 12.65
C TYR A 298 5.66 -13.60 13.25
N PHE A 299 4.38 -13.17 13.27
CA PHE A 299 3.83 -11.87 13.75
C PHE A 299 3.84 -10.68 12.77
N ILE A 300 3.69 -10.92 11.46
CA ILE A 300 3.83 -9.84 10.49
C ILE A 300 2.63 -9.83 9.55
N ILE A 301 1.79 -8.81 9.71
CA ILE A 301 0.88 -8.39 8.66
C ILE A 301 1.76 -8.05 7.45
N GLN A 302 1.61 -8.75 6.34
CA GLN A 302 2.29 -8.37 5.10
C GLN A 302 1.27 -7.77 4.18
N VAL A 303 1.66 -6.69 3.49
CA VAL A 303 0.87 -6.21 2.37
C VAL A 303 1.75 -6.09 1.16
N THR A 304 1.58 -7.04 0.24
CA THR A 304 2.32 -7.08 -1.02
C THR A 304 1.93 -5.89 -1.89
N SER A 305 2.92 -5.20 -2.45
CA SER A 305 2.85 -3.98 -3.27
C SER A 305 1.99 -4.04 -4.56
N SER A 306 1.20 -5.10 -4.77
CA SER A 306 0.29 -5.23 -5.92
C SER A 306 -0.77 -4.13 -5.99
N LEU A 307 -1.01 -3.38 -4.90
CA LEU A 307 -1.94 -2.25 -4.88
C LEU A 307 -1.43 -1.04 -5.67
N SER A 308 -0.11 -0.84 -5.73
CA SER A 308 0.49 0.34 -6.38
C SER A 308 0.13 0.43 -7.85
N THR A 309 -0.02 -0.71 -8.53
CA THR A 309 -0.43 -0.72 -9.94
C THR A 309 -1.90 -0.34 -10.13
N SER A 310 -2.77 -0.70 -9.20
CA SER A 310 -4.21 -0.41 -9.25
C SER A 310 -4.58 1.01 -8.83
N LEU A 311 -3.67 1.74 -8.19
CA LEU A 311 -3.87 3.14 -7.81
C LEU A 311 -3.23 4.14 -8.77
N LYS A 312 -2.51 3.65 -9.81
CA LYS A 312 -1.97 4.47 -10.90
C LYS A 312 -2.91 4.55 -12.10
N ILE A 313 -3.96 3.74 -12.07
CA ILE A 313 -5.05 3.68 -13.04
C ILE A 313 -6.27 4.29 -12.38
#